data_AF-A0A7Z9ZP36-F1
#
_entry.id   AF-A0A7Z9ZP36-F1
#
_cell.length_a   1.000
_cell.length_b   1.000
_cell.length_c   1.000
_cell.angle_alpha   90.00
_cell.angle_beta   90.00
_cell.angle_gamma   90.00
#
_symmetry.space_group_name_H-M   'P 1'
#
loop_
_entity.id
_entity.type
_entity.pdbx_description
1 polymer ?
#
loop_
_entity_poly.entity_id
_entity_poly.type
_entity_poly.pdbx_seq_one_letter_code
_entity_poly.pdbx_strand_id
1 'polypeptide(L)'
;MLASLLEAHEGEIRFVYRHFPLTFHDKSALTAEAAEAAGAQGAFWEMHDLLFQRYSEWVNLPVDQALDVMVNYAEELGLDTEQFRQDLENHTYLQKVQESLEEAMRLNLPGTPTFFVNGRMYPFGLGLSGQALEFFIQLSKEAPPPYDTPPPQVIDPGRQYFATIRTTQGDIVVELYPGQSPTNVNQFVFLAREGWYDGNSFFRVITDTAILSGDPTNTGILMDPGYRCEIEISPDLGFDAEGIVG
;
A
#
# COMPACT_ATOMS: atom_id res chain seq x y z
N MET A 1 4.51 18.16 -6.27
CA MET A 1 4.13 16.86 -6.86
C MET A 1 2.69 16.53 -6.56
N LEU A 2 2.34 16.22 -5.31
CA LEU A 2 0.98 15.82 -4.94
C LEU A 2 -0.04 16.94 -5.15
N ALA A 3 0.27 18.17 -4.73
CA ALA A 3 -0.60 19.34 -4.97
C ALA A 3 -0.98 19.51 -6.44
N SER A 4 0.01 19.51 -7.35
CA SER A 4 -0.22 19.61 -8.79
C SER A 4 -1.01 18.44 -9.37
N LEU A 5 -0.86 17.23 -8.82
CA LEU A 5 -1.65 16.06 -9.21
C LEU A 5 -3.12 16.24 -8.78
N LEU A 6 -3.37 16.66 -7.55
CA LEU A 6 -4.72 16.88 -7.04
C LEU A 6 -5.43 18.03 -7.77
N GLU A 7 -4.70 19.10 -8.11
CA GLU A 7 -5.21 20.21 -8.91
C GLU A 7 -5.60 19.79 -10.33
N ALA A 8 -4.77 18.95 -10.98
CA ALA A 8 -5.06 18.45 -12.32
C ALA A 8 -6.28 17.50 -12.38
N HIS A 9 -6.70 16.95 -11.23
CA HIS A 9 -7.80 15.99 -11.07
C HIS A 9 -8.85 16.47 -10.08
N GLU A 10 -9.09 17.78 -10.06
CA GLU A 10 -10.05 18.40 -9.15
C GLU A 10 -11.43 17.74 -9.30
N GLY A 11 -11.97 17.24 -8.19
CA GLY A 11 -13.26 16.55 -8.16
C GLY A 11 -13.22 15.07 -8.57
N GLU A 12 -12.10 14.56 -9.09
CA GLU A 12 -11.93 13.15 -9.45
C GLU A 12 -11.25 12.33 -8.36
N ILE A 13 -10.35 12.96 -7.57
CA ILE A 13 -9.59 12.29 -6.53
C ILE A 13 -10.11 12.68 -5.14
N ARG A 14 -10.47 11.67 -4.35
CA ARG A 14 -10.61 11.83 -2.90
C ARG A 14 -9.27 11.55 -2.22
N PHE A 15 -8.56 12.60 -1.83
CA PHE A 15 -7.32 12.45 -1.07
C PHE A 15 -7.62 12.26 0.42
N VAL A 16 -6.98 11.25 1.02
CA VAL A 16 -7.14 10.92 2.44
C VAL A 16 -5.75 10.80 3.07
N TYR A 17 -5.50 11.61 4.09
CA TYR A 17 -4.27 11.53 4.89
C TYR A 17 -4.46 10.57 6.07
N ARG A 18 -3.39 9.84 6.40
CA ARG A 18 -3.29 8.97 7.58
C ARG A 18 -1.93 9.16 8.22
N HIS A 19 -1.94 9.38 9.53
CA HIS A 19 -0.70 9.54 10.30
C HIS A 19 0.03 8.21 10.39
N PHE A 20 1.35 8.24 10.23
CA PHE A 20 2.23 7.11 10.53
C PHE A 20 3.47 7.62 11.28
N PRO A 21 3.30 8.12 12.52
CA PRO A 21 4.36 8.74 13.30
C PRO A 21 5.35 7.67 13.76
N LEU A 22 6.49 7.56 13.06
CA LEU A 22 7.50 6.57 13.38
C LEU A 22 8.20 6.93 14.70
N THR A 23 8.15 6.02 15.67
CA THR A 23 8.52 6.25 17.08
C THR A 23 10.00 6.59 17.29
N PHE A 24 10.86 6.34 16.31
CA PHE A 24 12.27 6.77 16.31
C PHE A 24 12.47 8.26 15.95
N HIS A 25 11.39 8.97 15.60
CA HIS A 25 11.35 10.42 15.47
C HIS A 25 10.59 11.02 16.67
N ASP A 26 11.33 11.64 17.58
CA ASP A 26 10.83 12.22 18.84
C ASP A 26 9.71 13.26 18.67
N LYS A 27 9.65 13.95 17.53
CA LYS A 27 8.65 14.97 17.20
C LYS A 27 7.51 14.48 16.32
N SER A 28 7.50 13.21 15.91
CA SER A 28 6.49 12.69 14.98
C SER A 28 5.06 12.72 15.52
N ALA A 29 4.88 12.41 16.82
CA ALA A 29 3.58 12.52 17.47
C ALA A 29 3.15 13.99 17.62
N LEU A 30 4.06 14.87 18.06
CA LEU A 30 3.80 16.30 18.20
C LEU A 30 3.32 16.93 16.88
N THR A 31 4.00 16.67 15.76
CA THR A 31 3.63 17.26 14.47
C THR A 31 2.33 16.65 13.91
N ALA A 32 2.05 15.39 14.19
CA ALA A 32 0.76 14.76 13.87
C ALA A 32 -0.38 15.41 14.66
N GLU A 33 -0.22 15.61 15.97
CA GLU A 33 -1.20 16.30 16.81
C GLU A 33 -1.37 17.77 16.41
N ALA A 34 -0.30 18.47 16.01
CA ALA A 34 -0.37 19.84 15.50
C ALA A 34 -1.25 19.95 14.24
N ALA A 35 -1.12 19.01 13.30
CA ALA A 35 -1.99 18.98 12.12
C ALA A 35 -3.46 18.73 12.51
N GLU A 36 -3.72 17.84 13.47
CA GLU A 36 -5.08 17.55 13.97
C GLU A 36 -5.70 18.73 14.73
N ALA A 37 -4.93 19.39 15.60
CA ALA A 37 -5.37 20.59 16.32
C ALA A 37 -5.70 21.74 15.39
N ALA A 38 -4.89 21.98 14.36
CA ALA A 38 -5.21 22.93 13.31
C ALA A 38 -6.44 22.49 12.49
N GLY A 39 -6.56 21.18 12.22
CA GLY A 39 -7.71 20.60 11.53
C GLY A 39 -9.03 20.78 12.27
N ALA A 40 -9.03 20.71 13.60
CA ALA A 40 -10.20 21.02 14.43
C ALA A 40 -10.64 22.48 14.32
N GLN A 41 -9.73 23.37 13.92
CA GLN A 41 -10.00 24.78 13.63
C GLN A 41 -10.15 25.07 12.11
N GLY A 42 -10.19 24.03 11.28
CA GLY A 42 -10.43 24.13 9.83
C GLY A 42 -9.19 24.33 8.95
N ALA A 43 -7.98 24.19 9.51
CA ALA A 43 -6.71 24.49 8.83
C ALA A 43 -5.73 23.28 8.79
N PHE A 44 -6.25 22.06 8.62
CA PHE A 44 -5.44 20.83 8.63
C PHE A 44 -4.33 20.87 7.55
N TRP A 45 -4.71 21.21 6.32
CA TRP A 45 -3.80 21.14 5.16
C TRP A 45 -2.76 22.26 5.21
N GLU A 46 -3.17 23.44 5.67
CA GLU A 46 -2.30 24.60 5.84
C GLU A 46 -1.22 24.31 6.90
N MET A 47 -1.59 23.73 8.04
CA MET A 47 -0.62 23.31 9.06
C MET A 47 0.26 22.16 8.56
N HIS A 48 -0.32 21.15 7.91
CA HIS A 48 0.43 20.06 7.27
C HIS A 48 1.51 20.61 6.33
N ASP A 49 1.14 21.56 5.47
CA ASP A 49 2.06 22.13 4.48
C ASP A 49 3.17 22.95 5.15
N LEU A 50 2.86 23.75 6.19
CA LEU A 50 3.88 24.46 6.96
C LEU A 50 4.88 23.50 7.61
N LEU A 51 4.39 22.43 8.25
CA LEU A 51 5.23 21.40 8.89
C LEU A 51 6.27 20.81 7.93
N PHE A 52 5.85 20.48 6.69
CA PHE A 52 6.75 19.92 5.68
C PHE A 52 7.66 20.98 5.03
N GLN A 53 7.11 22.14 4.66
CA GLN A 53 7.87 23.18 3.96
C GLN A 53 8.96 23.79 4.83
N ARG A 54 8.71 23.88 6.14
CA ARG A 54 9.60 24.50 7.12
C ARG A 54 10.27 23.50 8.05
N TYR A 55 10.39 22.24 7.62
CA TYR A 55 11.00 21.14 8.36
C TYR A 55 12.31 21.51 9.09
N SER A 56 13.18 22.30 8.44
CA SER A 56 14.46 22.74 9.00
C SER A 56 14.36 23.61 10.26
N GLU A 57 13.22 24.28 10.48
CA GLU A 57 13.02 25.18 11.61
C GLU A 57 12.84 24.45 12.94
N TRP A 58 12.28 23.23 12.91
CA TRP A 58 11.89 22.50 14.12
C TRP A 58 12.55 21.12 14.27
N VAL A 59 13.05 20.50 13.20
CA VAL A 59 13.58 19.12 13.26
C VAL A 59 14.72 18.94 14.28
N ASN A 60 15.60 19.94 14.42
CA ASN A 60 16.75 19.86 15.31
C ASN A 60 16.49 20.45 16.70
N LEU A 61 15.25 20.91 16.96
CA LEU A 61 14.87 21.46 18.25
C LEU A 61 14.50 20.35 19.23
N PRO A 62 14.73 20.58 20.54
CA PRO A 62 14.03 19.87 21.60
C PRO A 62 12.50 19.92 21.41
N VAL A 63 11.78 18.92 21.91
CA VAL A 63 10.32 18.77 21.69
C VAL A 63 9.53 19.99 22.21
N ASP A 64 9.92 20.54 23.36
CA ASP A 64 9.31 21.74 23.95
C ASP A 64 9.49 22.97 23.05
N GLN A 65 10.68 23.17 22.49
CA GLN A 65 10.93 24.28 21.56
C GLN A 65 10.24 24.07 20.22
N ALA A 66 10.13 22.83 19.75
CA ALA A 66 9.36 22.51 18.55
C ALA A 66 7.86 22.80 18.73
N LEU A 67 7.31 22.56 19.92
CA LEU A 67 5.92 22.90 20.24
C LEU A 67 5.67 24.40 20.08
N ASP A 68 6.56 25.24 20.58
CA ASP A 68 6.45 26.70 20.41
C ASP A 68 6.49 27.11 18.93
N VAL A 69 7.28 26.43 18.10
CA VAL A 69 7.26 26.65 16.64
C VAL A 69 5.89 26.30 16.05
N MET A 70 5.25 25.20 16.47
CA MET A 70 3.91 24.83 16.00
C MET A 70 2.85 25.85 16.42
N VAL A 71 2.97 26.42 17.62
CA VAL A 71 2.09 27.49 18.09
C VAL A 71 2.28 28.76 17.25
N ASN A 72 3.50 29.11 16.86
CA ASN A 72 3.75 30.22 15.94
C ASN A 72 3.13 29.97 14.56
N TYR A 73 3.20 28.74 14.04
CA TYR A 73 2.49 28.38 12.81
C TYR A 73 0.97 28.55 12.95
N ALA A 74 0.39 28.17 14.09
CA ALA A 74 -1.02 28.39 14.37
C ALA A 74 -1.37 29.90 14.39
N GLU A 75 -0.48 30.74 14.94
CA GLU A 75 -0.63 32.21 14.89
C GLU A 75 -0.60 32.74 13.45
N GLU A 76 0.36 32.30 12.63
CA GLU A 76 0.46 32.67 11.21
C GLU A 76 -0.80 32.30 10.41
N LEU A 77 -1.45 31.18 10.78
CA LEU A 77 -2.70 30.72 10.19
C LEU A 77 -3.95 31.41 10.77
N GLY A 78 -3.79 32.29 11.76
CA GLY A 78 -4.89 33.02 12.39
C GLY A 78 -5.79 32.14 13.29
N LEU A 79 -5.23 31.06 13.85
CA LEU A 79 -5.92 30.13 14.73
C LEU A 79 -5.96 30.64 16.18
N ASP A 80 -6.83 30.05 16.99
CA ASP A 80 -6.80 30.24 18.45
C ASP A 80 -5.58 29.52 19.03
N THR A 81 -4.53 30.29 19.32
CA THR A 81 -3.24 29.80 19.78
C THR A 81 -3.28 29.28 21.21
N GLU A 82 -4.20 29.78 22.04
CA GLU A 82 -4.38 29.30 23.42
C GLU A 82 -5.01 27.91 23.40
N GLN A 83 -6.11 27.72 22.66
CA GLN A 83 -6.71 26.40 22.48
C GLN A 83 -5.73 25.44 21.80
N PHE A 84 -5.02 25.88 20.76
CA PHE A 84 -4.05 25.05 20.05
C PHE A 84 -2.92 24.57 20.96
N ARG A 85 -2.35 25.45 21.79
CA ARG A 85 -1.33 25.06 22.78
C ARG A 85 -1.89 24.07 23.79
N GLN A 86 -3.08 24.33 24.34
CA GLN A 86 -3.73 23.41 25.28
C GLN A 86 -3.98 22.04 24.64
N ASP A 87 -4.39 22.00 23.37
CA ASP A 87 -4.62 20.74 22.67
C ASP A 87 -3.35 19.88 22.60
N LEU A 88 -2.19 20.51 22.30
CA LEU A 88 -0.89 19.83 22.24
C LEU A 88 -0.36 19.42 23.61
N GLU A 89 -0.44 20.30 24.61
CA GLU A 89 0.02 20.01 25.97
C GLU A 89 -0.82 18.91 26.65
N ASN A 90 -2.11 18.85 26.34
CA ASN A 90 -3.03 17.83 26.87
C ASN A 90 -3.06 16.54 26.03
N HIS A 91 -2.32 16.49 24.92
CA HIS A 91 -2.33 15.35 23.98
C HIS A 91 -3.75 15.00 23.47
N THR A 92 -4.53 16.03 23.13
CA THR A 92 -5.96 15.90 22.83
C THR A 92 -6.23 15.00 21.64
N TYR A 93 -5.32 14.95 20.65
CA TYR A 93 -5.49 14.16 19.43
C TYR A 93 -4.59 12.91 19.39
N LEU A 94 -3.82 12.66 20.44
CA LEU A 94 -2.88 11.53 20.50
C LEU A 94 -3.56 10.19 20.25
N GLN A 95 -4.76 9.96 20.79
CA GLN A 95 -5.49 8.70 20.56
C GLN A 95 -5.76 8.47 19.05
N LYS A 96 -6.25 9.49 18.34
CA LYS A 96 -6.52 9.40 16.90
C LYS A 96 -5.24 9.11 16.09
N VAL A 97 -4.14 9.73 16.50
CA VAL A 97 -2.81 9.51 15.90
C VAL A 97 -2.32 8.08 16.17
N GLN A 98 -2.51 7.56 17.38
CA GLN A 98 -2.15 6.20 17.77
C GLN A 98 -2.99 5.14 17.04
N GLU A 99 -4.29 5.35 16.89
CA GLU A 99 -5.17 4.44 16.11
C GLU A 99 -4.70 4.31 14.65
N SER A 100 -4.22 5.42 14.05
CA SER A 100 -3.64 5.39 12.69
C SER A 100 -2.33 4.61 12.64
N LEU A 101 -1.47 4.77 13.65
CA LEU A 101 -0.22 4.01 13.78
C LEU A 101 -0.48 2.51 13.97
N GLU A 102 -1.42 2.14 14.83
CA GLU A 102 -1.82 0.75 15.08
C GLU A 102 -2.37 0.09 13.82
N GLU A 103 -3.19 0.80 13.04
CA GLU A 103 -3.65 0.33 11.74
C GLU A 103 -2.50 0.08 10.76
N ALA A 104 -1.55 1.03 10.66
CA ALA A 104 -0.37 0.89 9.81
C ALA A 104 0.50 -0.32 10.20
N MET A 105 0.69 -0.56 11.51
CA MET A 105 1.41 -1.73 12.01
C MET A 105 0.66 -3.03 11.72
N ARG A 106 -0.65 -3.07 11.92
CA ARG A 106 -1.50 -4.24 11.61
C ARG A 106 -1.44 -4.63 10.14
N LEU A 107 -1.34 -3.63 9.25
CA LEU A 107 -1.19 -3.83 7.80
C LEU A 107 0.25 -4.16 7.39
N ASN A 108 1.20 -4.23 8.32
CA ASN A 108 2.63 -4.41 8.06
C ASN A 108 3.16 -3.44 7.00
N LEU A 109 2.76 -2.17 7.07
CA LEU A 109 3.19 -1.17 6.09
C LEU A 109 4.72 -1.00 6.16
N PRO A 110 5.41 -0.86 5.01
CA PRO A 110 6.88 -0.87 4.96
C PRO A 110 7.52 0.41 5.49
N GLY A 111 6.74 1.48 5.69
CA GLY A 111 7.20 2.76 6.21
C GLY A 111 6.48 3.95 5.59
N THR A 112 7.11 5.11 5.68
CA THR A 112 6.59 6.39 5.17
C THR A 112 7.43 6.93 4.00
N PRO A 113 6.80 7.53 2.96
CA PRO A 113 5.37 7.48 2.68
C PRO A 113 4.93 6.06 2.28
N THR A 114 3.64 5.74 2.43
CA THR A 114 2.95 4.62 1.78
C THR A 114 1.68 5.18 1.15
N PHE A 115 1.42 4.87 -0.13
CA PHE A 115 0.21 5.30 -0.83
C PHE A 115 -0.68 4.10 -1.16
N PHE A 116 -1.98 4.33 -1.09
CA PHE A 116 -2.97 3.41 -1.63
C PHE A 116 -3.80 4.14 -2.68
N VAL A 117 -4.05 3.48 -3.81
CA VAL A 117 -4.96 3.97 -4.85
C VAL A 117 -6.01 2.89 -5.07
N ASN A 118 -7.28 3.21 -4.79
CA ASN A 118 -8.41 2.29 -4.92
C ASN A 118 -8.17 0.92 -4.24
N GLY A 119 -7.65 0.95 -3.01
CA GLY A 119 -7.34 -0.25 -2.23
C GLY A 119 -6.01 -0.94 -2.57
N ARG A 120 -5.30 -0.50 -3.62
CA ARG A 120 -4.03 -1.09 -4.06
C ARG A 120 -2.85 -0.27 -3.54
N MET A 121 -1.90 -0.93 -2.88
CA MET A 121 -0.66 -0.29 -2.44
C MET A 121 0.16 0.15 -3.67
N TYR A 122 0.62 1.39 -3.68
CA TYR A 122 1.47 1.91 -4.73
C TYR A 122 2.85 1.24 -4.70
N PRO A 123 3.32 0.66 -5.83
CA PRO A 123 4.62 0.01 -5.89
C PRO A 123 5.74 1.05 -6.02
N PHE A 124 6.51 1.24 -4.95
CA PHE A 124 7.64 2.19 -4.91
C PHE A 124 8.70 1.98 -5.98
N GLY A 125 8.77 0.78 -6.58
CA GLY A 125 9.63 0.49 -7.74
C GLY A 125 9.33 1.36 -8.96
N LEU A 126 8.15 1.98 -9.05
CA LEU A 126 7.81 2.96 -10.09
C LEU A 126 8.42 4.36 -9.84
N GLY A 127 9.02 4.58 -8.67
CA GLY A 127 9.49 5.88 -8.21
C GLY A 127 8.37 6.79 -7.70
N LEU A 128 8.73 7.92 -7.10
CA LEU A 128 7.78 8.89 -6.55
C LEU A 128 7.79 10.16 -7.41
N SER A 129 6.98 10.15 -8.46
CA SER A 129 6.74 11.30 -9.33
C SER A 129 5.24 11.45 -9.59
N GLY A 130 4.81 12.67 -9.96
CA GLY A 130 3.42 12.93 -10.30
C GLY A 130 2.97 12.08 -11.49
N GLN A 131 3.86 11.87 -12.47
CA GLN A 131 3.59 11.04 -13.64
C GLN A 131 3.46 9.55 -13.30
N ALA A 132 4.26 9.05 -12.35
CA ALA A 132 4.19 7.65 -11.93
C ALA A 132 2.91 7.38 -11.10
N LEU A 133 2.53 8.32 -10.23
CA LEU A 133 1.24 8.28 -9.53
C LEU A 133 0.06 8.35 -10.51
N GLU A 134 0.11 9.26 -11.48
CA GLU A 134 -0.90 9.38 -12.55
C GLU A 134 -1.08 8.06 -13.28
N PHE A 135 0.02 7.47 -13.74
CA PHE A 135 0.03 6.19 -14.43
C PHE A 135 -0.62 5.10 -13.55
N PHE A 136 -0.26 5.03 -12.27
CA PHE A 136 -0.83 4.03 -11.37
C PHE A 136 -2.32 4.27 -11.08
N ILE A 137 -2.77 5.53 -11.03
CA ILE A 137 -4.20 5.87 -10.93
C ILE A 137 -4.95 5.31 -12.13
N GLN A 138 -4.48 5.56 -13.36
CA GLN A 138 -5.13 5.04 -14.56
C GLN A 138 -5.12 3.51 -14.58
N LEU A 139 -3.98 2.90 -14.26
CA LEU A 139 -3.86 1.43 -14.18
C LEU A 139 -4.84 0.83 -13.16
N SER A 140 -5.03 1.47 -12.01
CA SER A 140 -5.98 1.02 -10.99
C SER A 140 -7.45 1.09 -11.42
N LYS A 141 -7.79 1.98 -12.36
CA LYS A 141 -9.15 2.10 -12.92
C LYS A 141 -9.46 0.98 -13.91
N GLU A 142 -8.45 0.47 -14.60
CA GLU A 142 -8.59 -0.62 -15.58
C GLU A 142 -8.49 -2.02 -14.95
N ALA A 143 -7.79 -2.13 -13.83
CA ALA A 143 -7.63 -3.39 -13.11
C ALA A 143 -8.94 -3.84 -12.42
N PRO A 144 -9.18 -5.15 -12.27
CA PRO A 144 -10.20 -5.66 -11.36
C PRO A 144 -9.99 -5.10 -9.94
N PRO A 145 -11.06 -4.88 -9.15
CA PRO A 145 -10.91 -4.44 -7.78
C PRO A 145 -10.09 -5.46 -6.96
N PRO A 146 -9.27 -5.00 -6.00
CA PRO A 146 -8.62 -5.92 -5.07
C PRO A 146 -9.66 -6.64 -4.21
N TYR A 147 -9.38 -7.89 -3.84
CA TYR A 147 -10.13 -8.64 -2.85
C TYR A 147 -9.77 -8.18 -1.43
N ASP A 148 -10.77 -8.03 -0.57
CA ASP A 148 -10.57 -7.58 0.83
C ASP A 148 -10.00 -8.66 1.74
N THR A 149 -10.27 -9.93 1.43
CA THR A 149 -9.87 -11.09 2.24
C THR A 149 -9.41 -12.23 1.34
N PRO A 150 -8.54 -13.13 1.83
CA PRO A 150 -8.23 -14.37 1.14
C PRO A 150 -9.49 -15.17 0.79
N PRO A 151 -9.49 -15.90 -0.34
CA PRO A 151 -10.66 -16.66 -0.77
C PRO A 151 -10.95 -17.84 0.16
N PRO A 152 -12.20 -18.34 0.17
CA PRO A 152 -12.53 -19.56 0.88
C PRO A 152 -11.79 -20.77 0.28
N GLN A 153 -11.74 -21.87 1.03
CA GLN A 153 -11.20 -23.13 0.52
C GLN A 153 -12.17 -23.74 -0.51
N VAL A 154 -11.75 -23.79 -1.78
CA VAL A 154 -12.49 -24.31 -2.95
C VAL A 154 -11.88 -25.60 -3.54
N ILE A 155 -10.81 -26.10 -2.91
CA ILE A 155 -10.16 -27.37 -3.26
C ILE A 155 -10.15 -28.34 -2.07
N ASP A 156 -10.15 -29.63 -2.39
CA ASP A 156 -9.84 -30.74 -1.50
C ASP A 156 -8.33 -31.09 -1.60
N PRO A 157 -7.51 -30.88 -0.54
CA PRO A 157 -6.08 -31.17 -0.54
C PRO A 157 -5.72 -32.64 -0.80
N GLY A 158 -6.65 -33.57 -0.64
CA GLY A 158 -6.43 -35.00 -0.91
C GLY A 158 -6.58 -35.41 -2.37
N ARG A 159 -6.86 -34.47 -3.28
CA ARG A 159 -7.07 -34.74 -4.72
C ARG A 159 -5.93 -34.20 -5.59
N GLN A 160 -5.82 -34.77 -6.78
CA GLN A 160 -4.94 -34.24 -7.84
C GLN A 160 -5.65 -33.14 -8.62
N TYR A 161 -4.91 -32.09 -8.94
CA TYR A 161 -5.37 -30.98 -9.77
C TYR A 161 -4.36 -30.73 -10.88
N PHE A 162 -4.89 -30.41 -12.05
CA PHE A 162 -4.09 -29.98 -13.19
C PHE A 162 -4.62 -28.64 -13.67
N ALA A 163 -3.71 -27.73 -13.98
CA ALA A 163 -4.01 -26.48 -14.65
C ALA A 163 -3.53 -26.56 -16.10
N THR A 164 -4.39 -26.21 -17.05
CA THR A 164 -4.02 -26.10 -18.45
C THR A 164 -3.90 -24.63 -18.82
N ILE A 165 -2.68 -24.17 -19.03
CA ILE A 165 -2.38 -22.84 -19.55
C ILE A 165 -2.40 -22.96 -21.07
N ARG A 166 -3.45 -22.43 -21.69
CA ARG A 166 -3.57 -22.41 -23.15
C ARG A 166 -2.78 -21.27 -23.73
N THR A 167 -1.93 -21.55 -24.71
CA THR A 167 -1.13 -20.53 -25.39
C THR A 167 -1.33 -20.63 -26.91
N THR A 168 -0.88 -19.61 -27.65
CA THR A 168 -0.86 -19.65 -29.11
C THR A 168 0.13 -20.65 -29.68
N GLN A 169 1.03 -21.22 -28.86
CA GLN A 169 2.07 -22.17 -29.26
C GLN A 169 1.80 -23.59 -28.74
N GLY A 170 0.66 -23.80 -28.09
CA GLY A 170 0.28 -25.08 -27.50
C GLY A 170 -0.10 -24.96 -26.03
N ASP A 171 -0.63 -26.05 -25.50
CA ASP A 171 -1.06 -26.12 -24.11
C ASP A 171 0.11 -26.52 -23.21
N ILE A 172 0.24 -25.84 -22.07
CA ILE A 172 1.12 -26.23 -20.98
C ILE A 172 0.22 -26.80 -19.89
N VAL A 173 0.48 -28.06 -19.49
CA VAL A 173 -0.26 -28.72 -18.42
C VAL A 173 0.64 -28.78 -17.19
N VAL A 174 0.16 -28.21 -16.08
CA VAL A 174 0.87 -28.15 -14.80
C VAL A 174 0.10 -28.96 -13.79
N GLU A 175 0.76 -29.92 -13.15
CA GLU A 175 0.23 -30.58 -11.95
C GLU A 175 0.40 -29.66 -10.74
N LEU A 176 -0.65 -29.52 -9.94
CA LEU A 176 -0.63 -28.73 -8.72
C LEU A 176 -0.53 -29.66 -7.51
N TYR A 177 0.18 -29.21 -6.47
CA TYR A 177 0.48 -30.00 -5.26
C TYR A 177 -0.31 -29.50 -4.03
N PRO A 178 -1.64 -29.69 -3.96
CA PRO A 178 -2.45 -29.13 -2.88
C PRO A 178 -2.23 -29.81 -1.52
N GLY A 179 -1.64 -31.02 -1.50
CA GLY A 179 -1.26 -31.68 -0.25
C GLY A 179 -0.07 -31.00 0.43
N GLN A 180 0.88 -30.50 -0.38
CA GLN A 180 2.08 -29.81 0.08
C GLN A 180 1.86 -28.31 0.26
N SER A 181 1.00 -27.70 -0.57
CA SER A 181 0.69 -26.27 -0.53
C SER A 181 -0.82 -26.01 -0.67
N PRO A 182 -1.62 -26.37 0.35
CA PRO A 182 -3.08 -26.27 0.28
C PRO A 182 -3.58 -24.83 0.12
N THR A 183 -2.88 -23.85 0.68
CA THR A 183 -3.29 -22.44 0.67
C THR A 183 -2.94 -21.78 -0.66
N ASN A 184 -1.71 -21.92 -1.16
CA ASN A 184 -1.33 -21.29 -2.44
C ASN A 184 -2.03 -21.96 -3.63
N VAL A 185 -2.17 -23.29 -3.64
CA VAL A 185 -2.92 -23.97 -4.70
C VAL A 185 -4.39 -23.57 -4.67
N ASN A 186 -4.99 -23.41 -3.48
CA ASN A 186 -6.37 -22.96 -3.36
C ASN A 186 -6.58 -21.58 -3.98
N GLN A 187 -5.68 -20.64 -3.68
CA GLN A 187 -5.73 -19.28 -4.23
C GLN A 187 -5.60 -19.28 -5.75
N PHE A 188 -4.62 -20.01 -6.29
CA PHE A 188 -4.43 -20.12 -7.74
C PHE A 188 -5.68 -20.68 -8.42
N VAL A 189 -6.25 -21.77 -7.89
CA VAL A 189 -7.46 -22.40 -8.45
C VAL A 189 -8.67 -21.47 -8.33
N PHE A 190 -8.82 -20.75 -7.22
CA PHE A 190 -9.88 -19.76 -7.06
C PHE A 190 -9.76 -18.65 -8.11
N LEU A 191 -8.60 -17.99 -8.19
CA LEU A 191 -8.35 -16.88 -9.13
C LEU A 191 -8.51 -17.34 -10.59
N ALA A 192 -8.03 -18.53 -10.93
CA ALA A 192 -8.20 -19.10 -12.26
C ALA A 192 -9.69 -19.32 -12.61
N ARG A 193 -10.51 -19.75 -11.65
CA ARG A 193 -11.96 -19.92 -11.84
C ARG A 193 -12.71 -18.59 -11.97
N GLU A 194 -12.21 -17.55 -11.33
CA GLU A 194 -12.71 -16.17 -11.46
C GLU A 194 -12.22 -15.47 -12.74
N GLY A 195 -11.46 -16.16 -13.60
CA GLY A 195 -10.95 -15.59 -14.86
C GLY A 195 -9.81 -14.59 -14.67
N TRP A 196 -9.17 -14.55 -13.50
CA TRP A 196 -8.08 -13.61 -13.19
C TRP A 196 -6.89 -13.71 -14.17
N TYR A 197 -6.66 -14.91 -14.70
CA TYR A 197 -5.55 -15.21 -15.61
C TYR A 197 -5.96 -15.21 -17.09
N ASP A 198 -7.21 -14.84 -17.40
CA ASP A 198 -7.73 -14.89 -18.76
C ASP A 198 -7.21 -13.71 -19.60
N GLY A 199 -6.68 -14.03 -20.79
CA GLY A 199 -6.10 -13.01 -21.68
C GLY A 199 -4.71 -12.51 -21.24
N ASN A 200 -4.10 -13.15 -20.24
CA ASN A 200 -2.78 -12.77 -19.78
C ASN A 200 -1.70 -13.13 -20.81
N SER A 201 -0.78 -12.20 -21.03
CA SER A 201 0.41 -12.35 -21.85
C SER A 201 1.61 -12.75 -20.99
N PHE A 202 2.60 -13.40 -21.59
CA PHE A 202 3.95 -13.49 -21.03
C PHE A 202 4.66 -12.15 -21.22
N PHE A 203 4.37 -11.18 -20.36
CA PHE A 203 4.86 -9.80 -20.49
C PHE A 203 6.36 -9.66 -20.24
N ARG A 204 7.00 -10.67 -19.64
CA ARG A 204 8.47 -10.73 -19.54
C ARG A 204 8.97 -12.16 -19.66
N VAL A 205 9.95 -12.36 -20.54
CA VAL A 205 10.70 -13.62 -20.68
C VAL A 205 12.16 -13.32 -20.38
N ILE A 206 12.67 -13.94 -19.32
CA ILE A 206 14.07 -13.90 -18.92
C ILE A 206 14.64 -15.28 -19.23
N THR A 207 15.35 -15.37 -20.35
CA THR A 207 15.98 -16.61 -20.81
C THR A 207 16.78 -17.25 -19.69
N ASP A 208 16.65 -18.58 -19.55
CA ASP A 208 17.31 -19.41 -18.53
C ASP A 208 16.94 -19.08 -17.07
N THR A 209 15.92 -18.25 -16.83
CA THR A 209 15.54 -17.85 -15.45
C THR A 209 14.04 -17.94 -15.20
N ALA A 210 13.22 -17.15 -15.90
CA ALA A 210 11.81 -17.02 -15.56
C ALA A 210 10.96 -16.49 -16.71
N ILE A 211 9.68 -16.84 -16.69
CA ILE A 211 8.62 -16.21 -17.48
C ILE A 211 7.66 -15.58 -16.50
N LEU A 212 7.31 -14.30 -16.70
CA LEU A 212 6.35 -13.60 -15.85
C LEU A 212 5.02 -13.43 -16.58
N SER A 213 3.95 -13.78 -15.87
CA SER A 213 2.55 -13.69 -16.27
C SER A 213 1.69 -13.43 -15.03
N GLY A 214 0.37 -13.44 -15.20
CA GLY A 214 -0.57 -13.49 -14.08
C GLY A 214 -1.07 -12.15 -13.55
N ASP A 215 -0.59 -11.05 -14.13
CA ASP A 215 -1.16 -9.71 -13.93
C ASP A 215 -2.34 -9.49 -14.90
N PRO A 216 -3.57 -9.24 -14.42
CA PRO A 216 -4.75 -9.02 -15.27
C PRO A 216 -4.61 -7.78 -16.18
N THR A 217 -3.72 -6.85 -15.85
CA THR A 217 -3.42 -5.67 -16.69
C THR A 217 -2.30 -5.91 -17.70
N ASN A 218 -1.63 -7.07 -17.65
CA ASN A 218 -0.44 -7.40 -18.46
C ASN A 218 0.74 -6.44 -18.32
N THR A 219 0.77 -5.60 -17.28
CA THR A 219 1.87 -4.65 -17.04
C THR A 219 3.00 -5.25 -16.21
N GLY A 220 2.70 -6.27 -15.40
CA GLY A 220 3.61 -6.82 -14.40
C GLY A 220 3.72 -5.96 -13.14
N ILE A 221 2.78 -5.02 -12.95
CA ILE A 221 2.78 -4.04 -11.85
C ILE A 221 1.70 -4.38 -10.84
N LEU A 222 0.54 -4.91 -11.27
CA LEU A 222 -0.60 -5.26 -10.42
C LEU A 222 -0.77 -6.77 -10.30
N MET A 223 0.32 -7.44 -9.91
CA MET A 223 0.32 -8.89 -9.74
C MET A 223 -0.46 -9.36 -8.50
N ASP A 224 -0.68 -8.48 -7.51
CA ASP A 224 -1.32 -8.82 -6.25
C ASP A 224 -2.86 -8.73 -6.34
N PRO A 225 -3.59 -9.76 -5.85
CA PRO A 225 -5.05 -9.79 -5.87
C PRO A 225 -5.69 -8.93 -4.76
N GLY A 226 -4.95 -8.30 -3.86
CA GLY A 226 -5.47 -7.47 -2.76
C GLY A 226 -5.25 -8.04 -1.37
N TYR A 227 -4.76 -9.29 -1.27
CA TYR A 227 -4.50 -9.97 -0.01
C TYR A 227 -3.19 -10.75 -0.08
N ARG A 228 -2.63 -11.05 1.08
CA ARG A 228 -1.43 -11.88 1.22
C ARG A 228 -1.77 -13.21 1.86
N CYS A 229 -1.02 -14.23 1.49
CA CYS A 229 -1.01 -15.53 2.15
C CYS A 229 0.38 -15.82 2.72
N GLU A 230 0.43 -16.72 3.68
CA GLU A 230 1.70 -17.25 4.16
C GLU A 230 2.37 -18.11 3.08
N ILE A 231 3.69 -18.21 3.15
CA ILE A 231 4.46 -19.07 2.28
C ILE A 231 4.39 -20.51 2.77
N GLU A 232 4.02 -21.44 1.90
CA GLU A 232 4.00 -22.87 2.18
C GLU A 232 5.25 -23.53 1.55
N ILE A 233 6.22 -23.89 2.38
CA ILE A 233 7.45 -24.56 1.95
C ILE A 233 7.37 -26.02 2.38
N SER A 234 7.44 -26.94 1.42
CA SER A 234 7.54 -28.38 1.69
C SER A 234 8.98 -28.85 1.47
N PRO A 235 9.58 -29.63 2.39
CA PRO A 235 10.90 -30.22 2.18
C PRO A 235 10.90 -31.30 1.08
N ASP A 236 9.71 -31.80 0.70
CA ASP A 236 9.54 -32.83 -0.32
C ASP A 236 9.47 -32.25 -1.74
N LEU A 237 9.41 -30.92 -1.88
CA LEU A 237 9.37 -30.23 -3.16
C LEU A 237 10.64 -29.39 -3.33
N GLY A 238 11.41 -29.69 -4.38
CA GLY A 238 12.60 -28.94 -4.78
C GLY A 238 12.63 -28.71 -6.29
N PHE A 239 13.49 -27.78 -6.73
CA PHE A 239 13.74 -27.51 -8.15
C PHE A 239 14.89 -28.40 -8.68
N ASP A 240 14.81 -29.70 -8.43
CA ASP A 240 15.88 -30.67 -8.68
C ASP A 240 15.68 -31.51 -9.95
N ALA A 241 14.56 -31.32 -10.65
CA ALA A 241 14.24 -32.00 -11.90
C ALA A 241 13.63 -31.04 -12.94
N GLU A 242 13.82 -31.39 -14.22
CA GLU A 242 13.18 -30.68 -15.33
C GLU A 242 11.65 -30.75 -15.21
N GLY A 243 10.99 -29.62 -15.49
CA GLY A 243 9.52 -29.53 -15.43
C GLY A 243 8.95 -29.14 -14.07
N ILE A 244 9.78 -29.00 -13.02
CA ILE A 244 9.36 -28.43 -11.74
C ILE A 244 9.51 -26.91 -11.77
N VAL A 245 8.41 -26.20 -11.50
CA VAL A 245 8.32 -24.74 -11.51
C VAL A 245 7.74 -24.23 -10.19
N GLY A 246 8.09 -23.00 -9.82
CA GLY A 246 7.65 -22.34 -8.59
C GLY A 246 7.32 -20.88 -8.79
#